data_AF-A0A7Y1X7W0-F1
#
_entry.id   AF-A0A7Y1X7W0-F1
#
_cell.length_a   1.000
_cell.length_b   1.000
_cell.length_c   1.000
_cell.angle_alpha   90.00
_cell.angle_beta   90.00
_cell.angle_gamma   90.00
#
_symmetry.space_group_name_H-M   'P 1'
#
loop_
_entity.id
_entity.type
_entity.pdbx_description
1 polymer ?
#
loop_
_entity_poly.entity_id
_entity_poly.type
_entity_poly.pdbx_seq_one_letter_code
_entity_poly.pdbx_strand_id
1 'polypeptide(L)'
;MNRNLGKFLCRSLCGGVLGAAGLIGSNAVAATLDRPFFRAQSIVIVIGANDFSENGGVAPVAVDFNLLDNVAPATPAEDIIGIDGATVNFNSGQYNASSDGSGGGFEFNILNPTSGGVFNSAGPHQTLDENDSYTAFGLDDTTDIELVGGGRSSRFLVASNAPFDIYAQATDLVATGDFSTLDYSNIRYRFRMQVTGGSGVWRWGQRAQSPANGGGGIVGGINRLSNISAGPTKVFDGGRKTARIRGTLLQHAVGFQSRYNLRGAGGIINNYDFSMGTGELGATVTYTVYTP
;
A
#
# COMPACT_ATOMS: atom_id res chain seq x y z
N MET A 1 22.65 -21.45 -115.16
CA MET A 1 23.53 -20.27 -115.04
C MET A 1 23.73 -19.96 -113.58
N ASN A 2 24.99 -20.04 -113.15
CA ASN A 2 25.66 -19.36 -112.02
C ASN A 2 25.07 -19.51 -110.60
N ARG A 3 25.82 -19.80 -109.53
CA ARG A 3 27.25 -20.07 -109.28
C ARG A 3 27.29 -20.50 -107.80
N ASN A 4 27.81 -21.69 -107.49
CA ASN A 4 29.11 -21.92 -106.83
C ASN A 4 29.19 -21.64 -105.31
N LEU A 5 29.43 -22.71 -104.54
CA LEU A 5 30.64 -23.00 -103.72
C LEU A 5 30.64 -22.35 -102.31
N GLY A 6 31.01 -23.02 -101.22
CA GLY A 6 31.49 -24.38 -101.03
C GLY A 6 32.07 -24.61 -99.62
N LYS A 7 31.89 -25.83 -99.12
CA LYS A 7 32.83 -26.73 -98.39
C LYS A 7 33.36 -26.44 -96.97
N PHE A 8 33.63 -27.60 -96.34
CA PHE A 8 34.54 -27.95 -95.22
C PHE A 8 33.89 -28.00 -93.82
N LEU A 9 34.10 -29.01 -92.95
CA LEU A 9 34.66 -30.37 -92.97
C LEU A 9 34.49 -30.94 -91.54
N CYS A 10 34.43 -32.27 -91.40
CA CYS A 10 35.02 -33.09 -90.30
C CYS A 10 34.41 -33.18 -88.87
N ARG A 11 34.18 -34.45 -88.49
CA ARG A 11 34.47 -35.16 -87.19
C ARG A 11 33.61 -34.81 -85.96
N SER A 12 32.80 -35.77 -85.46
CA SER A 12 33.14 -36.87 -84.53
C SER A 12 33.65 -36.38 -83.17
N LEU A 13 32.87 -36.59 -82.10
CA LEU A 13 33.27 -37.35 -80.90
C LEU A 13 32.19 -37.30 -79.79
N CYS A 14 31.90 -38.49 -79.24
CA CYS A 14 31.72 -38.84 -77.83
C CYS A 14 30.88 -37.98 -76.86
N GLY A 15 29.88 -38.64 -76.26
CA GLY A 15 29.84 -38.82 -74.80
C GLY A 15 29.05 -37.79 -74.00
N GLY A 16 27.83 -38.15 -73.61
CA GLY A 16 27.07 -37.47 -72.56
C GLY A 16 25.97 -38.37 -72.03
N VAL A 17 26.27 -39.08 -70.94
CA VAL A 17 25.30 -39.87 -70.16
C VAL A 17 24.20 -38.93 -69.66
N LEU A 18 22.99 -39.04 -70.21
CA LEU A 18 21.79 -38.47 -69.62
C LEU A 18 21.32 -39.44 -68.53
N GLY A 19 21.84 -39.25 -67.32
CA GLY A 19 21.35 -39.92 -66.12
C GLY A 19 19.90 -39.51 -65.86
N ALA A 20 18.98 -40.45 -66.01
CA ALA A 20 17.58 -40.27 -65.70
C ALA A 20 17.42 -39.98 -64.20
N ALA A 21 16.71 -38.89 -63.92
CA ALA A 21 16.38 -38.39 -62.60
C ALA A 21 15.62 -39.43 -61.78
N GLY A 22 16.25 -39.92 -60.72
CA GLY A 22 15.58 -40.55 -59.58
C GLY A 22 15.55 -39.57 -58.40
N LEU A 23 14.90 -38.42 -58.57
CA LEU A 23 14.57 -37.53 -57.45
C LEU A 23 13.52 -38.26 -56.60
N ILE A 24 13.97 -38.96 -55.56
CA ILE A 24 13.10 -39.30 -54.44
C ILE A 24 12.79 -37.95 -53.78
N GLY A 25 11.70 -37.31 -54.21
CA GLY A 25 11.21 -36.08 -53.62
C GLY A 25 10.96 -36.33 -52.14
N SER A 26 11.86 -35.84 -51.29
CA SER A 26 11.52 -35.67 -49.88
C SER A 26 10.38 -34.66 -49.82
N ASN A 27 9.30 -35.02 -49.13
CA ASN A 27 8.28 -34.04 -48.79
C ASN A 27 8.98 -32.96 -47.95
N ALA A 28 8.99 -31.71 -48.43
CA ALA A 28 9.39 -30.58 -47.63
C ALA A 28 8.31 -30.38 -46.54
N VAL A 29 8.51 -31.01 -45.38
CA VAL A 29 7.66 -30.79 -44.21
C VAL A 29 8.17 -29.54 -43.51
N ALA A 30 7.63 -28.38 -43.90
CA ALA A 30 7.80 -27.14 -43.16
C ALA A 30 6.65 -27.02 -42.16
N ALA A 31 6.97 -26.83 -40.88
CA ALA A 31 5.99 -26.55 -39.85
C ALA A 31 6.29 -25.19 -39.22
N THR A 32 5.27 -24.34 -39.08
CA THR A 32 5.33 -23.12 -38.29
C THR A 32 4.66 -23.40 -36.96
N LEU A 33 5.41 -23.26 -35.86
CA LEU A 33 4.93 -23.45 -34.51
C LEU A 33 4.52 -22.10 -33.92
N ASP A 34 3.24 -21.95 -33.60
CA ASP A 34 2.72 -20.88 -32.76
C ASP A 34 2.43 -21.43 -31.35
N ARG A 35 2.75 -20.65 -30.30
CA ARG A 35 2.57 -21.02 -28.89
C ARG A 35 2.08 -19.82 -28.07
N PRO A 36 0.89 -19.29 -28.35
CA PRO A 36 0.33 -18.24 -27.53
C PRO A 36 0.15 -18.76 -26.10
N PHE A 37 0.74 -18.06 -25.12
CA PHE A 37 0.70 -18.40 -23.71
C PHE A 37 0.18 -17.21 -22.91
N PHE A 38 -0.79 -17.47 -22.03
CA PHE A 38 -1.37 -16.47 -21.15
C PHE A 38 -1.36 -17.00 -19.72
N ARG A 39 -0.89 -16.19 -18.77
CA ARG A 39 -0.92 -16.50 -17.34
C ARG A 39 -1.37 -15.25 -16.57
N ALA A 40 -2.32 -15.43 -15.67
CA ALA A 40 -2.63 -14.44 -14.65
C ALA A 40 -1.72 -14.67 -13.44
N GLN A 41 -1.06 -13.62 -12.96
CA GLN A 41 -0.21 -13.69 -11.78
C GLN A 41 -0.99 -13.45 -10.49
N SER A 42 -0.47 -13.93 -9.37
CA SER A 42 -0.93 -13.62 -8.02
C SER A 42 -0.49 -12.20 -7.67
N ILE A 43 -1.44 -11.27 -7.60
CA ILE A 43 -1.18 -9.84 -7.42
C ILE A 43 -1.97 -9.26 -6.26
N VAL A 44 -1.31 -8.37 -5.53
CA VAL A 44 -1.88 -7.53 -4.47
C VAL A 44 -1.59 -6.09 -4.83
N ILE A 45 -2.64 -5.29 -4.98
CA ILE A 45 -2.55 -3.86 -5.28
C ILE A 45 -2.86 -3.09 -4.01
N VAL A 46 -1.91 -2.27 -3.58
CA VAL A 46 -2.08 -1.35 -2.45
C VAL A 46 -2.53 0.00 -3.00
N ILE A 47 -3.54 0.57 -2.37
CA ILE A 47 -4.13 1.86 -2.73
C ILE A 47 -3.93 2.80 -1.55
N GLY A 48 -3.21 3.88 -1.80
CA GLY A 48 -2.82 4.89 -0.82
C GLY A 48 -2.86 6.29 -1.44
N ALA A 49 -1.90 7.12 -1.05
CA ALA A 49 -1.57 8.39 -1.66
C ALA A 49 -0.16 8.31 -2.25
N ASN A 50 0.14 9.10 -3.28
CA ASN A 50 1.49 9.15 -3.84
C ASN A 50 2.52 9.84 -2.92
N ASP A 51 2.06 10.66 -1.97
CA ASP A 51 2.88 11.32 -0.95
C ASP A 51 1.98 11.80 0.21
N PHE A 52 2.56 12.34 1.28
CA PHE A 52 1.85 13.04 2.34
C PHE A 52 1.30 14.39 1.86
N SER A 53 0.28 14.91 2.56
CA SER A 53 -0.36 16.17 2.20
C SER A 53 0.60 17.37 2.21
N GLU A 54 1.59 17.36 3.10
CA GLU A 54 2.63 18.38 3.25
C GLU A 54 3.48 18.52 1.98
N ASN A 55 3.60 17.43 1.21
CA ASN A 55 4.34 17.38 -0.04
C ASN A 55 3.43 17.49 -1.28
N GLY A 56 2.15 17.87 -1.10
CA GLY A 56 1.17 17.95 -2.19
C GLY A 56 0.63 16.59 -2.65
N GLY A 57 0.64 15.60 -1.77
CA GLY A 57 0.11 14.26 -2.02
C GLY A 57 -1.35 14.25 -2.50
N VAL A 58 -1.65 13.30 -3.38
CA VAL A 58 -2.95 13.06 -4.03
C VAL A 58 -3.42 11.66 -3.70
N ALA A 59 -4.71 11.51 -3.39
CA ALA A 59 -5.35 10.25 -3.09
C ALA A 59 -6.73 10.13 -3.77
N PRO A 60 -7.20 8.91 -4.08
CA PRO A 60 -6.49 7.64 -3.93
C PRO A 60 -5.65 7.29 -5.18
N VAL A 61 -4.49 6.67 -4.97
CA VAL A 61 -3.57 6.20 -6.03
C VAL A 61 -3.22 4.74 -5.76
N ALA A 62 -3.10 3.92 -6.80
CA ALA A 62 -2.51 2.58 -6.67
C ALA A 62 -0.99 2.76 -6.52
N VAL A 63 -0.48 2.51 -5.32
CA VAL A 63 0.88 2.85 -4.93
C VAL A 63 1.84 1.67 -5.04
N ASP A 64 1.33 0.43 -4.88
CA ASP A 64 2.16 -0.77 -5.00
C ASP A 64 1.46 -1.84 -5.82
N PHE A 65 2.24 -2.59 -6.59
CA PHE A 65 1.83 -3.79 -7.34
C PHE A 65 2.71 -4.97 -6.91
N ASN A 66 2.24 -5.69 -5.91
CA ASN A 66 2.98 -6.77 -5.28
C ASN A 66 2.71 -8.10 -5.98
N LEU A 67 3.74 -8.74 -6.52
CA LEU A 67 3.68 -10.08 -7.11
C LEU A 67 4.02 -11.15 -6.07
N LEU A 68 3.20 -12.21 -6.02
CA LEU A 68 3.33 -13.32 -5.06
C LEU A 68 3.71 -14.65 -5.73
N ASP A 69 3.96 -14.64 -7.04
CA ASP A 69 4.21 -15.86 -7.80
C ASP A 69 5.60 -16.46 -7.53
N ASN A 70 5.64 -17.74 -7.15
CA ASN A 70 6.88 -18.50 -6.88
C ASN A 70 7.75 -17.93 -5.73
N VAL A 71 7.14 -17.17 -4.83
CA VAL A 71 7.81 -16.61 -3.65
C VAL A 71 7.55 -17.54 -2.45
N ALA A 72 8.58 -17.80 -1.65
CA ALA A 72 8.45 -18.65 -0.46
C ALA A 72 7.52 -18.01 0.58
N PRO A 73 6.82 -18.78 1.44
CA PRO A 73 5.96 -18.23 2.50
C PRO A 73 6.72 -17.25 3.40
N ALA A 74 6.00 -16.26 3.97
CA ALA A 74 6.56 -15.25 4.87
C ALA A 74 7.76 -14.47 4.28
N THR A 75 7.75 -14.25 2.95
CA THR A 75 8.73 -13.43 2.25
C THR A 75 8.05 -12.16 1.74
N PRO A 76 8.71 -10.99 1.80
CA PRO A 76 8.17 -9.77 1.21
C PRO A 76 7.91 -9.97 -0.28
N ALA A 77 6.76 -9.50 -0.73
CA ALA A 77 6.40 -9.53 -2.14
C ALA A 77 7.28 -8.56 -2.94
N GLU A 78 7.51 -8.88 -4.21
CA GLU A 78 8.17 -7.95 -5.14
C GLU A 78 7.16 -6.89 -5.57
N ASP A 79 7.40 -5.62 -5.22
CA ASP A 79 6.70 -4.49 -5.81
C ASP A 79 7.33 -4.10 -7.15
N ILE A 80 6.55 -4.21 -8.24
CA ILE A 80 7.06 -4.01 -9.59
C ILE A 80 7.11 -2.55 -10.04
N ILE A 81 6.60 -1.61 -9.23
CA ILE A 81 6.70 -0.18 -9.52
C ILE A 81 7.73 0.54 -8.64
N GLY A 82 8.16 -0.09 -7.55
CA GLY A 82 9.35 0.26 -6.76
C GLY A 82 9.25 1.61 -6.05
N ILE A 83 8.03 2.12 -5.85
CA ILE A 83 7.77 3.42 -5.22
C ILE A 83 6.76 3.19 -4.10
N ASP A 84 7.20 3.39 -2.87
CA ASP A 84 6.31 3.31 -1.72
C ASP A 84 5.33 4.49 -1.70
N GLY A 85 4.07 4.20 -1.37
CA GLY A 85 3.05 5.21 -1.15
C GLY A 85 2.92 5.69 0.29
N ALA A 86 2.23 6.83 0.45
CA ALA A 86 1.73 7.28 1.73
C ALA A 86 0.32 6.73 2.01
N THR A 87 -0.12 6.89 3.25
CA THR A 87 -1.48 6.50 3.64
C THR A 87 -2.52 7.57 3.27
N VAL A 88 -3.80 7.20 3.33
CA VAL A 88 -4.93 8.06 3.04
C VAL A 88 -5.81 8.26 4.26
N ASN A 89 -6.56 9.36 4.23
CA ASN A 89 -7.70 9.61 5.08
C ASN A 89 -8.98 9.65 4.27
N PHE A 90 -10.10 9.27 4.92
CA PHE A 90 -11.44 9.43 4.35
C PHE A 90 -12.22 10.41 5.22
N ASN A 91 -12.28 11.65 4.75
CA ASN A 91 -12.90 12.80 5.41
C ASN A 91 -13.57 13.65 4.34
N SER A 92 -14.50 14.53 4.75
CA SER A 92 -15.29 15.38 3.83
C SER A 92 -16.00 14.63 2.67
N GLY A 93 -16.19 13.31 2.82
CA GLY A 93 -16.82 12.46 1.80
C GLY A 93 -15.90 12.02 0.65
N GLN A 94 -14.58 12.21 0.75
CA GLN A 94 -13.60 11.80 -0.26
C GLN A 94 -12.30 11.25 0.36
N TYR A 95 -11.42 10.69 -0.49
CA TYR A 95 -10.06 10.35 -0.07
C TYR A 95 -9.16 11.57 -0.16
N ASN A 96 -8.34 11.77 0.86
CA ASN A 96 -7.28 12.77 0.86
C ASN A 96 -5.97 12.09 1.30
N ALA A 97 -4.84 12.61 0.86
CA ALA A 97 -3.54 12.17 1.38
C ALA A 97 -3.51 12.41 2.90
N SER A 98 -2.93 11.47 3.64
CA SER A 98 -2.69 11.68 5.07
C SER A 98 -1.63 12.75 5.26
N SER A 99 -1.71 13.44 6.40
CA SER A 99 -0.62 14.27 6.90
C SER A 99 0.45 13.41 7.57
N ASP A 100 1.73 13.74 7.39
CA ASP A 100 2.84 13.21 8.21
C ASP A 100 2.94 13.94 9.57
N GLY A 101 2.38 15.15 9.62
CA GLY A 101 2.25 16.05 10.76
C GLY A 101 3.57 16.52 11.34
N SER A 102 4.64 16.49 10.54
CA SER A 102 5.90 17.14 10.84
C SER A 102 5.75 18.66 11.01
N GLY A 103 4.78 19.26 10.31
CA GLY A 103 4.47 20.70 10.38
C GLY A 103 3.25 21.06 11.23
N GLY A 104 2.59 20.10 11.86
CA GLY A 104 1.28 20.29 12.49
C GLY A 104 1.27 19.95 13.98
N GLY A 105 0.53 20.75 14.76
CA GLY A 105 0.23 20.41 16.16
C GLY A 105 -0.86 19.34 16.29
N PHE A 106 -1.17 18.98 17.53
CA PHE A 106 -2.27 18.07 17.85
C PHE A 106 -3.34 18.77 18.68
N GLU A 107 -4.58 18.38 18.45
CA GLU A 107 -5.73 18.79 19.26
C GLU A 107 -5.51 18.40 20.73
N PHE A 108 -5.78 19.34 21.63
CA PHE A 108 -5.83 19.13 23.08
C PHE A 108 -7.22 19.42 23.66
N ASN A 109 -7.60 18.69 24.69
CA ASN A 109 -8.78 18.92 25.49
C ASN A 109 -8.40 19.83 26.64
N ILE A 110 -9.30 20.76 26.95
CA ILE A 110 -9.26 21.50 28.20
C ILE A 110 -10.12 20.73 29.20
N LEU A 111 -9.51 20.23 30.26
CA LEU A 111 -10.15 19.51 31.34
C LEU A 111 -10.61 20.49 32.41
N ASN A 112 -11.83 20.29 32.92
CA ASN A 112 -12.45 21.09 33.99
C ASN A 112 -12.37 22.63 33.79
N PRO A 113 -12.68 23.19 32.61
CA PRO A 113 -12.74 24.65 32.48
C PRO A 113 -13.93 25.20 33.28
N THR A 114 -13.76 26.35 33.93
CA THR A 114 -14.87 27.02 34.64
C THR A 114 -15.89 27.65 33.68
N SER A 115 -15.51 27.82 32.41
CA SER A 115 -16.38 28.21 31.28
C SER A 115 -15.67 27.94 29.96
N GLY A 116 -16.39 27.76 28.85
CA GLY A 116 -15.81 27.71 27.50
C GLY A 116 -14.92 26.49 27.21
N GLY A 117 -13.87 26.67 26.40
CA GLY A 117 -12.88 25.62 26.09
C GLY A 117 -13.31 24.65 24.99
N VAL A 118 -14.33 25.02 24.23
CA VAL A 118 -14.81 24.25 23.09
C VAL A 118 -13.80 24.33 21.95
N PHE A 119 -13.35 23.16 21.49
CA PHE A 119 -12.62 22.99 20.24
C PHE A 119 -13.59 23.00 19.06
N ASN A 120 -13.23 23.73 18.01
CA ASN A 120 -13.98 23.79 16.76
C ASN A 120 -13.03 23.52 15.59
N SER A 121 -13.37 22.52 14.77
CA SER A 121 -12.60 22.10 13.60
C SER A 121 -13.52 21.90 12.41
N ALA A 122 -13.16 22.46 11.25
CA ALA A 122 -13.85 22.21 9.99
C ALA A 122 -13.33 20.95 9.26
N GLY A 123 -12.33 20.27 9.83
CA GLY A 123 -11.60 19.14 9.24
C GLY A 123 -10.57 19.59 8.20
N PRO A 124 -9.56 18.76 7.86
CA PRO A 124 -9.31 17.37 8.28
C PRO A 124 -8.95 17.16 9.77
N HIS A 125 -9.61 16.21 10.42
CA HIS A 125 -9.39 15.91 11.84
C HIS A 125 -8.22 14.94 12.07
N GLN A 126 -6.95 15.39 12.04
CA GLN A 126 -5.77 14.62 12.51
C GLN A 126 -4.54 15.46 12.89
N THR A 127 -4.47 16.69 12.42
CA THR A 127 -3.45 17.69 12.75
C THR A 127 -4.14 19.03 12.91
N LEU A 128 -3.59 19.89 13.77
CA LEU A 128 -4.07 21.27 13.86
C LEU A 128 -3.76 22.02 12.57
N ASP A 129 -4.76 22.71 12.03
CA ASP A 129 -4.64 23.59 10.88
C ASP A 129 -5.27 24.98 11.12
N GLU A 130 -5.23 25.85 10.10
CA GLU A 130 -5.71 27.23 10.19
C GLU A 130 -7.23 27.36 10.40
N ASN A 131 -8.00 26.30 10.17
CA ASN A 131 -9.45 26.25 10.38
C ASN A 131 -9.82 25.73 11.77
N ASP A 132 -8.82 25.39 12.59
CA ASP A 132 -9.02 24.92 13.95
C ASP A 132 -8.95 26.08 14.95
N SER A 133 -9.82 26.06 15.94
CA SER A 133 -9.90 27.11 16.95
C SER A 133 -10.42 26.60 18.29
N TYR A 134 -10.05 27.32 19.36
CA TYR A 134 -10.62 27.15 20.69
C TYR A 134 -11.38 28.41 21.08
N THR A 135 -12.55 28.22 21.69
CA THR A 135 -13.19 29.30 22.44
C THR A 135 -12.39 29.62 23.70
N ALA A 136 -12.41 30.89 24.13
CA ALA A 136 -11.83 31.26 25.41
C ALA A 136 -12.43 30.43 26.56
N PHE A 137 -11.64 30.18 27.60
CA PHE A 137 -12.06 29.40 28.75
C PHE A 137 -11.62 30.02 30.08
N GLY A 138 -12.38 29.73 31.12
CA GLY A 138 -12.02 30.12 32.49
C GLY A 138 -11.18 29.07 33.19
N LEU A 139 -10.33 29.51 34.11
CA LEU A 139 -9.39 28.68 34.87
C LEU A 139 -9.81 28.58 36.35
N ASP A 140 -9.55 27.44 36.96
CA ASP A 140 -9.51 27.22 38.41
C ASP A 140 -8.34 26.27 38.80
N ASP A 141 -8.31 25.83 40.05
CA ASP A 141 -7.29 24.94 40.60
C ASP A 141 -7.38 23.49 40.09
N THR A 142 -8.41 23.16 39.32
CA THR A 142 -8.64 21.83 38.73
C THR A 142 -8.56 21.81 37.21
N THR A 143 -8.40 22.98 36.58
CA THR A 143 -8.30 23.11 35.12
C THR A 143 -6.98 22.54 34.62
N ASP A 144 -7.03 21.70 33.60
CA ASP A 144 -5.85 21.02 33.05
C ASP A 144 -5.94 20.88 31.51
N ILE A 145 -4.86 20.48 30.86
CA ILE A 145 -4.78 20.25 29.42
C ILE A 145 -4.30 18.82 29.16
N GLU A 146 -5.03 18.11 28.31
CA GLU A 146 -4.67 16.77 27.87
C GLU A 146 -4.69 16.70 26.34
N LEU A 147 -3.67 16.13 25.70
CA LEU A 147 -3.74 15.90 24.24
C LEU A 147 -4.87 14.90 23.94
N VAL A 148 -5.82 15.30 23.09
CA VAL A 148 -7.02 14.50 22.83
C VAL A 148 -6.60 13.15 22.31
N GLY A 149 -7.16 12.08 22.88
CA GLY A 149 -7.03 10.69 22.42
C GLY A 149 -7.55 10.43 20.99
N GLY A 150 -7.77 11.47 20.19
CA GLY A 150 -7.99 11.49 18.75
C GLY A 150 -6.70 11.15 18.01
N GLY A 151 -6.29 9.90 18.18
CA GLY A 151 -5.03 9.40 17.65
C GLY A 151 -4.90 9.54 16.15
N ARG A 152 -3.68 9.79 15.67
CA ARG A 152 -3.35 9.71 14.23
C ARG A 152 -3.92 8.43 13.67
N SER A 153 -4.61 8.54 12.54
CA SER A 153 -5.20 7.39 11.88
C SER A 153 -4.68 7.31 10.48
N SER A 154 -3.95 6.26 10.15
CA SER A 154 -3.55 6.00 8.79
C SER A 154 -4.45 4.91 8.19
N ARG A 155 -4.79 5.03 6.90
CA ARG A 155 -5.50 3.97 6.17
C ARG A 155 -4.83 3.73 4.83
N PHE A 156 -4.84 2.48 4.40
CA PHE A 156 -4.61 2.11 3.01
C PHE A 156 -5.64 1.05 2.63
N LEU A 157 -5.84 0.83 1.34
CA LEU A 157 -6.74 -0.20 0.85
C LEU A 157 -5.94 -1.26 0.09
N VAL A 158 -6.45 -2.48 0.07
CA VAL A 158 -5.80 -3.58 -0.62
C VAL A 158 -6.81 -4.31 -1.49
N ALA A 159 -6.50 -4.46 -2.77
CA ALA A 159 -7.24 -5.27 -3.72
C ALA A 159 -6.36 -6.44 -4.19
N SER A 160 -6.81 -7.68 -4.08
CA SER A 160 -6.02 -8.85 -4.46
C SER A 160 -6.84 -9.92 -5.18
N ASN A 161 -6.15 -10.67 -6.06
CA ASN A 161 -6.69 -11.91 -6.65
C ASN A 161 -6.14 -13.19 -5.96
N ALA A 162 -5.22 -13.05 -5.01
CA ALA A 162 -4.60 -14.11 -4.24
C ALA A 162 -4.62 -13.81 -2.72
N PRO A 163 -4.46 -14.84 -1.85
CA PRO A 163 -4.19 -14.65 -0.43
C PRO A 163 -2.87 -13.90 -0.17
N PHE A 164 -2.79 -13.18 0.94
CA PHE A 164 -1.65 -12.34 1.31
C PHE A 164 -1.64 -12.05 2.81
N ASP A 165 -0.45 -11.80 3.34
CA ASP A 165 -0.25 -11.29 4.69
C ASP A 165 0.19 -9.82 4.67
N ILE A 166 0.05 -9.15 5.81
CA ILE A 166 0.64 -7.81 6.01
C ILE A 166 1.56 -7.86 7.21
N TYR A 167 2.80 -7.42 6.99
CA TYR A 167 3.78 -7.19 8.04
C TYR A 167 3.92 -5.69 8.26
N ALA A 168 4.19 -5.30 9.49
CA ALA A 168 4.49 -3.91 9.84
C ALA A 168 5.84 -3.83 10.53
N GLN A 169 6.54 -2.71 10.34
CA GLN A 169 7.75 -2.37 11.08
C GLN A 169 7.71 -0.91 11.49
N ALA A 170 8.06 -0.61 12.73
CA ALA A 170 8.29 0.75 13.19
C ALA A 170 9.79 1.09 13.12
N THR A 171 10.11 2.22 12.48
CA THR A 171 11.47 2.75 12.31
C THR A 171 11.49 4.25 12.58
N ASP A 172 12.69 4.85 12.52
CA ASP A 172 12.90 6.29 12.50
C ASP A 172 12.20 7.03 13.65
N LEU A 173 12.40 6.53 14.88
CA LEU A 173 11.94 7.21 16.08
C LEU A 173 12.57 8.61 16.16
N VAL A 174 11.70 9.62 16.18
CA VAL A 174 12.06 11.00 16.51
C VAL A 174 11.52 11.28 17.91
N ALA A 175 12.40 11.65 18.84
CA ALA A 175 12.04 12.03 20.19
C ALA A 175 12.90 13.25 20.60
N THR A 176 12.32 14.43 20.66
CA THR A 176 13.06 15.71 20.84
C THR A 176 12.49 16.55 21.97
N GLY A 177 13.26 17.55 22.41
CA GLY A 177 12.85 18.46 23.48
C GLY A 177 12.50 17.69 24.77
N ASP A 178 11.39 18.07 25.37
CA ASP A 178 10.88 17.47 26.60
C ASP A 178 10.31 16.04 26.39
N PHE A 179 10.20 15.59 25.14
CA PHE A 179 9.79 14.23 24.76
C PHE A 179 10.98 13.28 24.58
N SER A 180 12.21 13.77 24.78
CA SER A 180 13.47 13.02 24.54
C SER A 180 13.64 11.73 25.36
N THR A 181 12.85 11.52 26.41
CA THR A 181 12.86 10.30 27.22
C THR A 181 11.84 9.25 26.77
N LEU A 182 10.98 9.58 25.80
CA LEU A 182 9.94 8.70 25.29
C LEU A 182 10.46 7.83 24.15
N ASP A 183 9.82 6.67 23.96
CA ASP A 183 10.19 5.69 22.94
C ASP A 183 8.97 5.08 22.23
N TYR A 184 9.20 4.05 21.40
CA TYR A 184 8.14 3.32 20.71
C TYR A 184 7.07 2.72 21.65
N SER A 185 7.38 2.49 22.93
CA SER A 185 6.43 1.96 23.92
C SER A 185 5.41 3.02 24.37
N ASN A 186 5.75 4.31 24.18
CA ASN A 186 4.88 5.45 24.41
C ASN A 186 3.91 5.72 23.25
N ILE A 187 4.05 5.03 22.12
CA ILE A 187 3.11 5.13 21.00
C ILE A 187 2.25 3.87 20.98
N ARG A 188 1.01 4.00 21.47
CA ARG A 188 0.00 2.94 21.39
C ARG A 188 -0.35 2.71 19.92
N TYR A 189 -0.49 1.45 19.55
CA TYR A 189 -0.81 1.01 18.19
C TYR A 189 -2.08 0.16 18.19
N ARG A 190 -2.97 0.39 17.22
CA ARG A 190 -4.15 -0.45 16.98
C ARG A 190 -4.35 -0.64 15.48
N PHE A 191 -4.36 -1.88 15.02
CA PHE A 191 -4.62 -2.23 13.63
C PHE A 191 -6.02 -2.81 13.45
N ARG A 192 -6.70 -2.46 12.36
CA ARG A 192 -8.07 -2.88 12.07
C ARG A 192 -8.27 -3.08 10.57
N MET A 193 -9.20 -3.97 10.23
CA MET A 193 -9.64 -4.24 8.87
C MET A 193 -11.12 -3.87 8.70
N GLN A 194 -11.47 -3.29 7.56
CA GLN A 194 -12.84 -2.98 7.15
C GLN A 194 -13.07 -3.46 5.72
N VAL A 195 -13.91 -4.49 5.56
CA VAL A 195 -14.24 -5.05 4.24
C VAL A 195 -14.94 -4.00 3.37
N THR A 196 -15.78 -3.16 3.96
CA THR A 196 -16.50 -2.09 3.25
C THR A 196 -16.38 -0.77 4.00
N GLY A 197 -16.54 0.34 3.28
CA GLY A 197 -16.63 1.67 3.87
C GLY A 197 -16.75 2.76 2.82
N GLY A 198 -16.57 4.00 3.24
CA GLY A 198 -16.65 5.19 2.40
C GLY A 198 -18.09 5.60 2.11
N SER A 199 -18.24 6.61 1.25
CA SER A 199 -19.55 7.14 0.86
C SER A 199 -19.53 7.62 -0.60
N GLY A 200 -20.71 7.81 -1.18
CA GLY A 200 -20.87 8.29 -2.57
C GLY A 200 -20.13 7.44 -3.61
N VAL A 201 -19.39 8.11 -4.49
CA VAL A 201 -18.56 7.48 -5.53
C VAL A 201 -17.30 6.80 -4.98
N TRP A 202 -16.92 7.12 -3.74
CA TRP A 202 -15.71 6.65 -3.07
C TRP A 202 -15.96 5.44 -2.15
N ARG A 203 -17.07 4.74 -2.33
CA ARG A 203 -17.37 3.51 -1.57
C ARG A 203 -16.45 2.38 -2.03
N TRP A 204 -15.82 1.71 -1.09
CA TRP A 204 -15.01 0.52 -1.36
C TRP A 204 -15.70 -0.76 -0.91
N GLY A 205 -15.19 -1.89 -1.40
CA GLY A 205 -15.50 -3.21 -0.87
C GLY A 205 -16.84 -3.81 -1.27
N GLN A 206 -17.62 -3.15 -2.15
CA GLN A 206 -18.97 -3.60 -2.52
C GLN A 206 -18.98 -4.98 -3.23
N ARG A 207 -17.83 -5.42 -3.74
CA ARG A 207 -17.62 -6.72 -4.38
C ARG A 207 -16.43 -7.46 -3.77
N ALA A 208 -16.02 -7.06 -2.56
CA ALA A 208 -14.96 -7.69 -1.81
C ALA A 208 -15.49 -8.82 -0.93
N GLN A 209 -14.57 -9.64 -0.42
CA GLN A 209 -14.77 -10.54 0.71
C GLN A 209 -13.71 -10.26 1.77
N SER A 210 -13.91 -10.77 2.99
CA SER A 210 -12.85 -10.74 3.99
C SER A 210 -11.65 -11.58 3.50
N PRO A 211 -10.43 -11.02 3.51
CA PRO A 211 -9.22 -11.75 3.17
C PRO A 211 -8.73 -12.68 4.30
N ALA A 212 -9.31 -12.61 5.50
CA ALA A 212 -8.90 -13.41 6.65
C ALA A 212 -9.24 -14.91 6.50
N ASN A 213 -8.40 -15.78 7.04
CA ASN A 213 -8.66 -17.22 7.13
C ASN A 213 -9.46 -17.56 8.40
N GLY A 214 -10.72 -17.11 8.46
CA GLY A 214 -11.52 -17.20 9.68
C GLY A 214 -11.17 -16.12 10.71
N GLY A 215 -12.10 -15.85 11.64
CA GLY A 215 -11.94 -14.73 12.58
C GLY A 215 -11.78 -13.38 11.88
N GLY A 216 -10.97 -12.49 12.48
CA GLY A 216 -10.71 -11.14 11.96
C GLY A 216 -9.39 -10.97 11.18
N GLY A 217 -8.53 -11.98 11.14
CA GLY A 217 -7.19 -11.93 10.52
C GLY A 217 -6.17 -11.00 11.20
N ILE A 218 -6.60 -10.07 12.06
CA ILE A 218 -5.70 -9.20 12.82
C ILE A 218 -4.94 -10.00 13.87
N VAL A 219 -3.60 -9.89 13.87
CA VAL A 219 -2.72 -10.55 14.84
C VAL A 219 -2.83 -9.85 16.20
N GLY A 220 -3.16 -10.61 17.24
CA GLY A 220 -3.30 -10.11 18.62
C GLY A 220 -1.96 -9.82 19.29
N GLY A 221 -2.00 -9.11 20.44
CA GLY A 221 -0.80 -8.84 21.24
C GLY A 221 0.07 -7.67 20.75
N ILE A 222 -0.26 -7.09 19.59
CA ILE A 222 0.43 -5.93 19.02
C ILE A 222 -0.36 -4.67 19.41
N ASN A 223 0.10 -3.96 20.44
CA ASN A 223 -0.62 -2.81 20.99
C ASN A 223 0.25 -1.55 21.16
N ARG A 224 1.54 -1.63 20.81
CA ARG A 224 2.52 -0.54 20.84
C ARG A 224 3.45 -0.65 19.65
N LEU A 225 4.08 0.46 19.26
CA LEU A 225 5.11 0.42 18.22
C LEU A 225 6.32 -0.41 18.64
N SER A 226 6.61 -0.51 19.95
CA SER A 226 7.68 -1.37 20.46
C SER A 226 7.47 -2.86 20.15
N ASN A 227 6.24 -3.29 19.82
CA ASN A 227 5.98 -4.67 19.41
C ASN A 227 6.38 -4.95 17.95
N ILE A 228 6.59 -3.90 17.15
CA ILE A 228 6.92 -3.99 15.71
C ILE A 228 8.23 -3.25 15.38
N SER A 229 8.99 -2.81 16.39
CA SER A 229 10.24 -2.06 16.17
C SER A 229 11.48 -2.96 16.02
N ALA A 230 11.40 -4.23 16.43
CA ALA A 230 12.53 -5.16 16.35
C ALA A 230 12.76 -5.74 14.94
N GLY A 231 11.80 -5.55 14.03
CA GLY A 231 11.82 -6.05 12.66
C GLY A 231 10.41 -6.26 12.10
N PRO A 232 10.30 -6.67 10.83
CA PRO A 232 9.01 -6.95 10.21
C PRO A 232 8.19 -7.95 11.02
N THR A 233 7.02 -7.52 11.48
CA THR A 233 6.15 -8.31 12.34
C THR A 233 4.79 -8.48 11.67
N LYS A 234 4.30 -9.71 11.55
CA LYS A 234 2.98 -10.00 10.96
C LYS A 234 1.89 -9.30 11.77
N VAL A 235 1.13 -8.40 11.15
CA VAL A 235 -0.02 -7.69 11.75
C VAL A 235 -1.36 -8.17 11.19
N PHE A 236 -1.34 -8.84 10.04
CA PHE A 236 -2.50 -9.47 9.43
C PHE A 236 -2.14 -10.83 8.83
N ASP A 237 -2.94 -11.83 9.17
CA ASP A 237 -2.93 -13.19 8.64
C ASP A 237 -4.10 -13.36 7.66
N GLY A 238 -3.77 -13.41 6.37
CA GLY A 238 -4.73 -13.56 5.29
C GLY A 238 -4.64 -14.93 4.64
N GLY A 239 -5.80 -15.54 4.40
CA GLY A 239 -5.91 -16.82 3.69
C GLY A 239 -6.72 -16.74 2.40
N ARG A 240 -7.18 -15.54 2.03
CA ARG A 240 -8.10 -15.36 0.90
C ARG A 240 -7.80 -14.08 0.13
N LYS A 241 -8.11 -14.12 -1.15
CA LYS A 241 -8.17 -12.91 -1.99
C LYS A 241 -9.28 -11.97 -1.56
N THR A 242 -9.14 -10.67 -1.80
CA THR A 242 -10.25 -9.72 -1.56
C THR A 242 -11.28 -9.73 -2.69
N ALA A 243 -10.88 -9.91 -3.95
CA ALA A 243 -11.79 -9.89 -5.10
C ALA A 243 -12.73 -11.11 -5.12
N ARG A 244 -13.98 -10.94 -4.67
CA ARG A 244 -14.98 -12.02 -4.57
C ARG A 244 -15.66 -12.33 -5.92
N ILE A 245 -16.12 -11.29 -6.61
CA ILE A 245 -16.82 -11.34 -7.90
C ILE A 245 -16.33 -10.19 -8.78
N ARG A 246 -16.52 -10.26 -10.11
CA ARG A 246 -16.09 -9.21 -11.06
C ARG A 246 -16.49 -7.80 -10.60
N GLY A 247 -15.57 -6.84 -10.67
CA GLY A 247 -15.76 -5.47 -10.21
C GLY A 247 -14.55 -4.58 -10.51
N THR A 248 -14.64 -3.32 -10.08
CA THR A 248 -13.52 -2.37 -10.13
C THR A 248 -12.54 -2.62 -8.97
N LEU A 249 -11.33 -2.04 -9.05
CA LEU A 249 -10.34 -2.13 -7.96
C LEU A 249 -10.92 -1.68 -6.62
N LEU A 250 -11.57 -0.52 -6.58
CA LEU A 250 -12.18 0.00 -5.35
C LEU A 250 -13.32 -0.92 -4.84
N GLN A 251 -14.08 -1.54 -5.73
CA GLN A 251 -15.11 -2.51 -5.34
C GLN A 251 -14.51 -3.80 -4.75
N HIS A 252 -13.31 -4.20 -5.16
CA HIS A 252 -12.59 -5.34 -4.59
C HIS A 252 -11.74 -4.98 -3.36
N ALA A 253 -11.51 -3.70 -3.10
CA ALA A 253 -10.59 -3.28 -2.07
C ALA A 253 -11.14 -3.50 -0.66
N VAL A 254 -10.25 -3.84 0.27
CA VAL A 254 -10.49 -3.92 1.72
C VAL A 254 -9.60 -2.91 2.41
N GLY A 255 -10.16 -2.15 3.36
CA GLY A 255 -9.44 -1.11 4.08
C GLY A 255 -8.70 -1.66 5.29
N PHE A 256 -7.45 -1.25 5.45
CA PHE A 256 -6.63 -1.49 6.63
C PHE A 256 -6.33 -0.16 7.29
N GLN A 257 -6.63 -0.05 8.58
CA GLN A 257 -6.52 1.21 9.32
C GLN A 257 -5.71 0.99 10.59
N SER A 258 -4.73 1.86 10.77
CA SER A 258 -3.96 1.98 12.00
C SER A 258 -4.41 3.19 12.79
N ARG A 259 -4.36 3.08 14.10
CA ARG A 259 -4.53 4.21 15.02
C ARG A 259 -3.38 4.28 15.98
N TYR A 260 -2.82 5.47 16.14
CA TYR A 260 -1.70 5.76 17.01
C TYR A 260 -2.11 6.75 18.07
N ASN A 261 -1.80 6.46 19.33
CA ASN A 261 -2.10 7.38 20.43
C ASN A 261 -0.85 7.53 21.28
N LEU A 262 -0.54 8.76 21.69
CA LEU A 262 0.46 8.99 22.71
C LEU A 262 0.01 8.32 24.02
N ARG A 263 0.99 7.82 24.77
CA ARG A 263 0.81 7.30 26.12
C ARG A 263 1.87 7.93 27.01
N GLY A 264 1.41 8.68 28.01
CA GLY A 264 2.29 9.26 29.01
C GLY A 264 3.13 8.22 29.75
N ALA A 265 4.29 8.65 30.24
CA ALA A 265 5.15 7.85 31.08
C ALA A 265 4.50 7.71 32.48
N GLY A 266 3.83 6.59 32.76
CA GLY A 266 3.42 6.23 34.13
C GLY A 266 1.93 6.10 34.45
N GLY A 267 1.07 5.66 33.52
CA GLY A 267 -0.32 5.39 33.88
C GLY A 267 -1.17 4.80 32.74
N ILE A 268 -2.40 4.42 33.05
CA ILE A 268 -3.38 3.89 32.07
C ILE A 268 -4.16 5.03 31.40
N ILE A 269 -4.12 6.26 31.91
CA ILE A 269 -5.08 7.31 31.52
C ILE A 269 -4.48 8.60 30.96
N ASN A 270 -3.31 9.09 31.37
CA ASN A 270 -2.97 10.45 30.94
C ASN A 270 -2.21 10.44 29.60
N ASN A 271 -2.91 10.89 28.55
CA ASN A 271 -2.28 11.45 27.36
C ASN A 271 -1.47 12.71 27.79
N TYR A 272 -0.68 13.32 26.89
CA TYR A 272 0.20 14.48 27.19
C TYR A 272 -0.27 15.36 28.35
N ASP A 273 0.60 15.59 29.34
CA ASP A 273 0.42 16.57 30.41
C ASP A 273 1.12 17.87 30.00
N PHE A 274 0.51 19.02 30.26
CA PHE A 274 1.11 20.33 29.98
C PHE A 274 2.51 20.48 30.61
N SER A 275 2.77 19.83 31.75
CA SER A 275 4.09 19.82 32.39
C SER A 275 5.18 19.11 31.58
N MET A 276 4.80 18.27 30.61
CA MET A 276 5.71 17.64 29.65
C MET A 276 6.29 18.63 28.64
N GLY A 277 5.87 19.91 28.65
CA GLY A 277 6.50 20.95 27.85
C GLY A 277 6.38 20.73 26.35
N THR A 278 7.46 21.01 25.62
CA THR A 278 7.47 21.05 24.15
C THR A 278 8.45 20.05 23.57
N GLY A 279 8.08 19.42 22.47
CA GLY A 279 8.92 18.46 21.78
C GLY A 279 8.15 17.69 20.72
N GLU A 280 8.85 16.75 20.10
CA GLU A 280 8.30 15.88 19.07
C GLU A 280 8.42 14.42 19.50
N LEU A 281 7.38 13.63 19.24
CA LEU A 281 7.46 12.18 19.25
C LEU A 281 6.83 11.63 17.96
N GLY A 282 7.67 11.07 17.11
CA GLY A 282 7.30 10.53 15.80
C GLY A 282 7.95 9.18 15.53
N ALA A 283 7.36 8.41 14.63
CA ALA A 283 7.92 7.17 14.13
C ALA A 283 7.33 6.86 12.75
N THR A 284 8.14 6.27 11.88
CA THR A 284 7.68 5.71 10.61
C THR A 284 7.12 4.33 10.85
N VAL A 285 5.98 4.00 10.24
CA VAL A 285 5.43 2.63 10.25
C VAL A 285 5.20 2.17 8.81
N THR A 286 6.04 1.25 8.35
CA THR A 286 5.96 0.67 7.01
C THR A 286 5.11 -0.58 7.04
N TYR A 287 4.17 -0.69 6.09
CA TYR A 287 3.33 -1.87 5.89
C TYR A 287 3.75 -2.57 4.61
N THR A 288 4.12 -3.84 4.72
CA THR A 288 4.63 -4.61 3.57
C THR A 288 3.75 -5.83 3.34
N VAL A 289 3.42 -6.07 2.07
CA VAL A 289 2.68 -7.27 1.65
C VAL A 289 3.64 -8.45 1.62
N TYR A 290 3.21 -9.55 2.23
CA TYR A 290 3.97 -10.80 2.29
C TYR A 290 3.18 -11.93 1.64
N THR A 291 3.90 -12.92 1.15
CA THR A 291 3.32 -14.22 0.85
C THR A 291 2.77 -14.87 2.13
N PRO A 292 1.55 -15.42 2.07
CA PRO A 292 0.92 -16.11 3.19
C PRO A 292 1.63 -17.41 3.56
#